data_AF-A0A6P2D0Z2-F1
#
_entry.id   AF-A0A6P2D0Z2-F1
#
_cell.length_a   1.000
_cell.length_b   1.000
_cell.length_c   1.000
_cell.angle_alpha   90.00
_cell.angle_beta   90.00
_cell.angle_gamma   90.00
#
_symmetry.space_group_name_H-M   'P 1'
#
loop_
_entity.id
_entity.type
_entity.pdbx_description
1 polymer ?
#
loop_
_entity_poly.entity_id
_entity_poly.type
_entity_poly.pdbx_seq_one_letter_code
_entity_poly.pdbx_strand_id
1 'polypeptide(L)'
;MTVPTHDPWAGVSAARLPQEHLAALAAVRNFTDVRVFLEDGVAWVRWPAGRSEVVRGLLPVPGVVFYSQRAGTWVRFGHLVPTDDAPPTTEGKPIAEVLVPARFEPIPPNAALPAPVILTVVRGGNPQSATALICTIAELAEWADTATTAELARVRGARTGDRVALTGEQLPTILRAKRFWGRDVFVPVGFRPEPDLPTSALLAATGTTPKEFLFLDETGADVIPRAAFEPLTRAGIRLGVSER
;
A
#
# COMPACT_ATOMS: atom_id res chain seq x y z
N MET A 1 -16.56 40.67 1.54
CA MET A 1 -16.26 41.05 2.93
C MET A 1 -16.46 39.83 3.81
N THR A 2 -15.39 39.11 4.12
CA THR A 2 -15.39 37.99 5.07
C THR A 2 -15.42 38.57 6.47
N VAL A 3 -16.48 38.28 7.23
CA VAL A 3 -16.54 38.62 8.66
C VAL A 3 -15.38 37.86 9.33
N PRO A 4 -14.48 38.53 10.07
CA PRO A 4 -13.45 37.81 10.81
C PRO A 4 -14.16 36.86 11.77
N THR A 5 -13.99 35.56 11.52
CA THR A 5 -14.53 34.52 12.39
C THR A 5 -13.75 34.62 13.68
N HIS A 6 -14.35 35.25 14.68
CA HIS A 6 -13.76 35.35 16.01
C HIS A 6 -13.67 33.94 16.59
N ASP A 7 -12.48 33.33 16.52
CA ASP A 7 -12.23 32.08 17.23
C ASP A 7 -12.22 32.39 18.73
N PRO A 8 -13.26 31.99 19.50
CA PRO A 8 -13.33 32.32 20.91
C PRO A 8 -12.18 31.68 21.70
N TRP A 9 -11.51 30.66 21.16
CA TRP A 9 -10.42 29.93 21.79
C TRP A 9 -9.04 30.54 21.54
N ALA A 10 -8.92 31.54 20.66
CA ALA A 10 -7.63 32.10 20.26
C ALA A 10 -6.80 32.62 21.44
N GLY A 11 -7.46 33.15 22.48
CA GLY A 11 -6.82 33.67 23.69
C GLY A 11 -6.61 32.64 24.81
N VAL A 12 -7.04 31.39 24.64
CA VAL A 12 -6.91 30.35 25.67
C VAL A 12 -5.50 29.76 25.62
N SER A 13 -4.82 29.79 26.75
CA SER A 13 -3.41 29.40 26.88
C SER A 13 -3.12 28.53 28.12
N ALA A 14 -4.14 28.20 28.90
CA ALA A 14 -4.02 27.25 29.99
C ALA A 14 -5.31 26.48 30.25
N ALA A 15 -5.19 25.30 30.85
CA ALA A 15 -6.28 24.53 31.41
C ALA A 15 -5.88 23.83 32.72
N ARG A 16 -6.89 23.63 33.56
CA ARG A 16 -6.85 22.81 34.77
C ARG A 16 -7.74 21.58 34.54
N LEU A 17 -7.24 20.38 34.81
CA LEU A 17 -7.99 19.14 34.67
C LEU A 17 -7.58 18.12 35.76
N PRO A 18 -8.43 17.13 36.07
CA PRO A 18 -8.02 15.98 36.88
C PRO A 18 -6.81 15.27 36.26
N GLN A 19 -5.82 14.92 37.07
CA GLN A 19 -4.59 14.28 36.58
C GLN A 19 -4.85 12.94 35.87
N GLU A 20 -5.87 12.18 36.29
CA GLU A 20 -6.29 10.92 35.67
C GLU A 20 -6.73 11.08 34.21
N HIS A 21 -7.09 12.28 33.78
CA HIS A 21 -7.52 12.57 32.41
C HIS A 21 -6.41 13.13 31.52
N LEU A 22 -5.17 13.21 32.01
CA LEU A 22 -4.05 13.78 31.26
C LEU A 22 -3.80 13.04 29.92
N ALA A 23 -4.15 11.76 29.84
CA ALA A 23 -4.05 10.95 28.62
C ALA A 23 -4.84 11.53 27.42
N ALA A 24 -5.84 12.40 27.65
CA ALA A 24 -6.56 13.08 26.59
C ALA A 24 -5.64 13.95 25.69
N LEU A 25 -4.49 14.38 26.22
CA LEU A 25 -3.50 15.13 25.46
C LEU A 25 -2.52 14.25 24.66
N ALA A 26 -2.75 12.93 24.59
CA ALA A 26 -1.87 12.00 23.86
C ALA A 26 -1.65 12.39 22.38
N ALA A 27 -2.63 13.04 21.75
CA ALA A 27 -2.53 13.51 20.36
C ALA A 27 -1.58 14.71 20.17
N VAL A 28 -1.34 15.50 21.22
CA VAL A 28 -0.46 16.68 21.20
C VAL A 28 0.83 16.46 21.99
N ARG A 29 1.15 15.20 22.35
CA ARG A 29 2.35 14.84 23.13
C ARG A 29 3.68 15.24 22.46
N ASN A 30 3.68 15.49 21.16
CA ASN A 30 4.83 15.94 20.39
C ASN A 30 5.04 17.46 20.41
N PHE A 31 4.14 18.21 21.05
CA PHE A 31 4.24 19.67 21.11
C PHE A 31 5.21 20.07 22.24
N THR A 32 6.35 20.64 21.87
CA THR A 32 7.42 20.97 22.81
C THR A 32 7.13 22.20 23.68
N ASP A 33 6.18 23.03 23.27
CA ASP A 33 5.71 24.24 23.94
C ASP A 33 4.53 24.00 24.89
N VAL A 34 4.00 22.77 24.95
CA VAL A 34 2.98 22.39 25.94
C VAL A 34 3.66 21.95 27.23
N ARG A 35 3.38 22.67 28.31
CA ARG A 35 3.93 22.46 29.65
C ARG A 35 2.87 21.92 30.60
N VAL A 36 3.22 20.91 31.38
CA VAL A 36 2.34 20.26 32.36
C VAL A 36 2.91 20.40 33.76
N PHE A 37 2.05 20.71 34.72
CA PHE A 37 2.33 20.79 36.15
C PHE A 37 1.38 19.85 36.86
N LEU A 38 1.91 19.02 37.75
CA LEU A 38 1.12 18.05 38.51
C LEU A 38 1.22 18.41 39.99
N GLU A 39 0.08 18.64 40.62
CA GLU A 39 -0.02 19.01 42.03
C GLU A 39 -1.36 18.50 42.59
N ASP A 40 -1.32 17.77 43.71
CA ASP A 40 -2.50 17.31 44.46
C ASP A 40 -3.62 16.68 43.61
N GLY A 41 -3.26 15.81 42.65
CA GLY A 41 -4.21 15.10 41.79
C GLY A 41 -4.82 15.97 40.67
N VAL A 42 -4.33 17.19 40.51
CA VAL A 42 -4.71 18.13 39.44
C VAL A 42 -3.53 18.30 38.49
N ALA A 43 -3.84 18.36 37.19
CA ALA A 43 -2.91 18.76 36.17
C ALA A 43 -3.24 20.19 35.69
N TRP A 44 -2.23 21.06 35.72
CA TRP A 44 -2.25 22.30 34.96
C TRP A 44 -1.50 22.10 33.66
N VAL A 45 -2.08 22.59 32.57
CA VAL A 45 -1.51 22.49 31.24
C VAL A 45 -1.45 23.89 30.67
N ARG A 46 -0.28 24.32 30.21
CA ARG A 46 -0.03 25.64 29.62
C ARG A 46 0.53 25.48 28.22
N TRP A 47 0.13 26.37 27.32
CA TRP A 47 0.59 26.38 25.93
C TRP A 47 0.54 27.80 25.36
N PRO A 48 1.26 28.12 24.27
CA PRO A 48 1.12 29.41 23.60
C PRO A 48 -0.30 29.63 23.07
N ALA A 49 -0.86 30.82 23.27
CA ALA A 49 -2.18 31.17 22.73
C ALA A 49 -2.27 30.89 21.22
N GLY A 50 -3.46 30.46 20.76
CA GLY A 50 -3.70 30.09 19.35
C GLY A 50 -3.51 28.60 19.03
N ARG A 51 -3.07 27.75 19.97
CA ARG A 51 -3.01 26.28 19.79
C ARG A 51 -4.38 25.62 19.98
N SER A 52 -5.25 25.78 18.98
CA SER A 52 -6.61 25.22 19.01
C SER A 52 -6.65 23.69 19.14
N GLU A 53 -5.59 22.99 18.74
CA GLU A 53 -5.46 21.52 18.83
C GLU A 53 -5.43 21.04 20.28
N VAL A 54 -4.76 21.78 21.17
CA VAL A 54 -4.69 21.46 22.61
C VAL A 54 -6.07 21.63 23.24
N VAL A 55 -6.76 22.72 22.89
CA VAL A 55 -8.14 22.96 23.31
C VAL A 55 -9.05 21.83 22.84
N ARG A 56 -9.00 21.47 21.56
CA ARG A 56 -9.83 20.40 21.00
C ARG A 56 -9.60 19.05 21.67
N GLY A 57 -8.35 18.72 22.02
CA GLY A 57 -8.03 17.51 22.77
C GLY A 57 -8.59 17.49 24.19
N LEU A 58 -8.73 18.68 24.80
CA LEU A 58 -9.22 18.83 26.17
C LEU A 58 -10.73 19.05 26.29
N LEU A 59 -11.42 19.55 25.25
CA LEU A 59 -12.87 19.75 25.26
C LEU A 59 -13.70 18.56 25.76
N PRO A 60 -13.40 17.29 25.41
CA PRO A 60 -14.18 16.16 25.91
C PRO A 60 -13.83 15.73 27.34
N VAL A 61 -12.84 16.36 28.00
CA VAL A 61 -12.36 15.95 29.32
C VAL A 61 -13.31 16.44 30.43
N PRO A 62 -13.88 15.55 31.25
CA PRO A 62 -14.68 15.94 32.39
C PRO A 62 -13.88 16.80 33.38
N GLY A 63 -14.49 17.87 33.87
CA GLY A 63 -13.88 18.74 34.89
C GLY A 63 -12.76 19.66 34.38
N VAL A 64 -12.54 19.74 33.06
CA VAL A 64 -11.59 20.70 32.50
C VAL A 64 -12.09 22.15 32.69
N VAL A 65 -11.18 23.04 33.08
CA VAL A 65 -11.42 24.48 33.15
C VAL A 65 -10.36 25.18 32.31
N PHE A 66 -10.79 26.01 31.38
CA PHE A 66 -9.91 26.77 30.49
C PHE A 66 -9.65 28.18 31.03
N TYR A 67 -8.47 28.73 30.73
CA TYR A 67 -8.04 30.06 31.17
C TYR A 67 -7.38 30.82 30.01
N SER A 68 -7.57 32.13 30.04
CA SER A 68 -6.94 33.08 29.12
C SER A 68 -6.19 34.13 29.91
N GLN A 69 -5.10 34.66 29.35
CA GLN A 69 -4.36 35.75 29.96
C GLN A 69 -4.83 37.10 29.40
N ARG A 70 -5.21 38.03 30.28
CA ARG A 70 -5.63 39.40 29.92
C ARG A 70 -4.90 40.42 30.80
N ALA A 71 -4.19 41.35 30.17
CA ALA A 71 -3.41 42.38 30.86
C ALA A 71 -2.50 41.82 31.98
N GLY A 72 -1.88 40.66 31.74
CA GLY A 72 -1.01 39.98 32.71
C GLY A 72 -1.72 39.13 33.76
N THR A 73 -3.05 39.21 33.88
CA THR A 73 -3.85 38.43 34.83
C THR A 73 -4.52 37.22 34.18
N TRP A 74 -4.76 36.16 34.95
CA TRP A 74 -5.50 34.98 34.49
C TRP A 74 -7.00 35.17 34.70
N VAL A 75 -7.77 34.86 33.65
CA VAL A 75 -9.22 34.92 33.66
C VAL A 75 -9.74 33.58 33.18
N ARG A 76 -10.65 32.97 33.96
CA ARG A 76 -11.35 31.76 33.57
C ARG A 76 -12.13 32.00 32.28
N PHE A 77 -12.05 31.09 31.34
CA PHE A 77 -12.75 31.20 30.06
C PHE A 77 -14.27 31.34 30.28
N GLY A 78 -14.88 32.33 29.62
CA GLY A 78 -16.28 32.70 29.84
C GLY A 78 -16.53 33.69 31.00
N HIS A 79 -15.51 34.02 31.79
CA HIS A 79 -15.60 35.02 32.87
C HIS A 79 -14.93 36.35 32.46
N LEU A 80 -15.27 37.42 33.19
CA LEU A 80 -14.75 38.78 32.96
C LEU A 80 -13.77 39.26 34.03
N VAL A 81 -13.75 38.62 35.19
CA VAL A 81 -12.92 39.01 36.34
C VAL A 81 -11.73 38.06 36.50
N PRO A 82 -10.56 38.56 36.96
CA PRO A 82 -9.43 37.71 37.31
C PRO A 82 -9.79 36.65 38.36
N THR A 83 -9.01 35.58 38.38
CA THR A 83 -9.15 34.50 39.35
C THR A 83 -7.84 34.25 40.07
N ASP A 84 -7.93 33.92 41.36
CA ASP A 84 -6.80 33.51 42.19
C ASP A 84 -6.39 32.04 41.93
N ASP A 85 -7.28 31.26 41.31
CA ASP A 85 -7.02 29.89 40.85
C ASP A 85 -6.29 29.93 39.50
N ALA A 86 -5.02 30.34 39.54
CA ALA A 86 -4.17 30.55 38.38
C ALA A 86 -3.17 29.39 38.19
N PRO A 87 -2.73 29.11 36.95
CA PRO A 87 -1.69 28.12 36.73
C PRO A 87 -0.37 28.54 37.41
N PRO A 88 0.43 27.58 37.90
CA PRO A 88 1.70 27.86 38.56
C PRO A 88 2.65 28.72 37.72
N THR A 89 3.40 29.59 38.39
CA THR A 89 4.39 30.49 37.76
C THR A 89 5.73 29.80 37.49
N THR A 90 5.96 28.62 38.07
CA THR A 90 7.16 27.81 37.84
C THR A 90 7.24 27.31 36.39
N GLU A 91 8.38 26.73 36.02
CA GLU A 91 8.50 26.04 34.74
C GLU A 91 7.92 24.63 34.84
N GLY A 92 7.03 24.27 33.92
CA GLY A 92 6.38 22.97 33.87
C GLY A 92 7.18 21.97 33.05
N LYS A 93 6.87 20.69 33.19
CA LYS A 93 7.52 19.65 32.39
C LYS A 93 6.97 19.66 30.96
N PRO A 94 7.79 19.42 29.93
CA PRO A 94 7.27 19.15 28.59
C PRO A 94 6.27 17.99 28.64
N ILE A 95 5.19 18.09 27.88
CA ILE A 95 4.15 17.04 27.86
C ILE A 95 4.70 15.64 27.52
N ALA A 96 5.72 15.56 26.66
CA ALA A 96 6.39 14.31 26.29
C ALA A 96 7.07 13.59 27.48
N GLU A 97 7.48 14.33 28.51
CA GLU A 97 8.08 13.77 29.73
C GLU A 97 7.02 13.25 30.71
N VAL A 98 5.78 13.74 30.58
CA VAL A 98 4.67 13.36 31.47
C VAL A 98 3.80 12.26 30.87
N LEU A 99 3.58 12.29 29.55
CA LEU A 99 2.80 11.29 28.82
C LEU A 99 3.73 10.34 28.05
N VAL A 100 4.07 9.22 28.70
CA VAL A 100 4.81 8.14 28.08
C VAL A 100 3.81 7.07 27.60
N PRO A 101 3.86 6.64 26.32
CA PRO A 101 3.06 5.53 25.84
C PRO A 101 3.29 4.29 26.71
N ALA A 102 2.23 3.52 26.97
CA ALA A 102 2.39 2.22 27.59
C ALA A 102 3.33 1.33 26.77
N ARG A 103 4.03 0.41 27.43
CA ARG A 103 4.85 -0.58 26.72
C ARG A 103 3.95 -1.37 25.77
N PHE A 104 4.37 -1.48 24.52
CA PHE A 104 3.73 -2.39 23.58
C PHE A 104 4.07 -3.82 23.99
N GLU A 105 3.04 -4.63 24.21
CA GLU A 105 3.21 -6.08 24.33
C GLU A 105 2.96 -6.71 22.95
N PRO A 106 3.94 -7.44 22.38
CA PRO A 106 3.72 -8.14 21.13
C PRO A 106 2.68 -9.22 21.35
N ILE A 107 1.55 -9.10 20.67
CA ILE A 107 0.55 -10.16 20.61
C ILE A 107 1.09 -11.19 19.62
N PRO A 108 1.46 -12.43 20.05
CA PRO A 108 1.87 -13.45 19.11
C PRO A 108 0.71 -13.72 18.15
N PRO A 109 0.96 -13.93 16.85
CA PRO A 109 -0.10 -14.24 15.90
C PRO A 109 -0.83 -15.51 16.38
N ASN A 110 -2.03 -15.34 16.93
CA ASN A 110 -2.81 -16.41 17.56
C ASN A 110 -3.63 -17.19 16.53
N ALA A 111 -3.14 -17.35 15.31
CA ALA A 111 -3.83 -18.09 14.28
C ALA A 111 -2.89 -19.15 13.71
N ALA A 112 -3.35 -20.40 13.69
CA ALA A 112 -2.83 -21.37 12.75
C ALA A 112 -2.80 -20.70 11.37
N LEU A 113 -1.66 -20.79 10.66
CA LEU A 113 -1.57 -20.25 9.32
C LEU A 113 -2.75 -20.81 8.51
N PRO A 114 -3.54 -19.94 7.83
CA PRO A 114 -4.66 -20.43 7.03
C PRO A 114 -4.14 -21.48 6.05
N ALA A 115 -4.93 -22.52 5.83
CA ALA A 115 -4.56 -23.59 4.90
C ALA A 115 -4.21 -22.98 3.53
N PRO A 116 -3.12 -23.42 2.88
CA PRO A 116 -2.74 -22.88 1.58
C PRO A 116 -3.85 -23.14 0.57
N VAL A 117 -4.25 -22.08 -0.15
CA VAL A 117 -5.20 -22.19 -1.26
C VAL A 117 -4.44 -22.65 -2.49
N ILE A 118 -4.90 -23.72 -3.12
CA ILE A 118 -4.27 -24.28 -4.32
C ILE A 118 -4.66 -23.40 -5.51
N LEU A 119 -3.66 -22.81 -6.18
CA LEU A 119 -3.85 -22.11 -7.44
C LEU A 119 -4.04 -23.14 -8.56
N THR A 120 -5.18 -23.06 -9.24
CA THR A 120 -5.50 -23.91 -10.41
C THR A 120 -5.93 -23.04 -11.59
N VAL A 121 -6.00 -23.63 -12.78
CA VAL A 121 -6.57 -22.99 -13.97
C VAL A 121 -7.84 -23.74 -14.35
N VAL A 122 -8.96 -23.03 -14.39
CA VAL A 122 -10.29 -23.61 -14.67
C VAL A 122 -10.88 -23.00 -15.94
N ARG A 123 -11.77 -23.73 -16.61
CA ARG A 123 -12.49 -23.20 -17.78
C ARG A 123 -13.40 -22.04 -17.37
N GLY A 124 -13.40 -20.97 -18.17
CA GLY A 124 -14.26 -19.81 -18.00
C GLY A 124 -13.51 -18.49 -18.08
N GLY A 125 -14.16 -17.44 -17.57
CA GLY A 125 -13.70 -16.06 -17.72
C GLY A 125 -14.37 -15.37 -18.91
N ASN A 126 -14.08 -14.07 -19.06
CA ASN A 126 -14.57 -13.29 -20.20
C ASN A 126 -13.78 -13.62 -21.46
N PRO A 127 -14.35 -13.42 -22.67
CA PRO A 127 -13.58 -13.49 -23.91
C PRO A 127 -12.37 -12.56 -23.86
N GLN A 128 -11.19 -13.09 -24.19
CA GLN A 128 -9.92 -12.36 -24.20
C GLN A 128 -9.19 -12.61 -25.52
N SER A 129 -8.52 -11.57 -26.02
CA SER A 129 -7.65 -11.69 -27.20
C SER A 129 -6.37 -12.43 -26.83
N ALA A 130 -5.91 -13.32 -27.71
CA ALA A 130 -4.64 -14.00 -27.54
C ALA A 130 -3.47 -13.01 -27.71
N THR A 131 -2.58 -12.97 -26.73
CA THR A 131 -1.40 -12.08 -26.68
C THR A 131 -0.08 -12.86 -26.60
N ALA A 132 -0.15 -14.16 -26.32
CA ALA A 132 0.95 -15.09 -26.44
C ALA A 132 0.50 -16.44 -27.01
N LEU A 133 1.46 -17.25 -27.47
CA LEU A 133 1.21 -18.65 -27.78
C LEU A 133 2.41 -19.52 -27.45
N ILE A 134 2.17 -20.81 -27.24
CA ILE A 134 3.19 -21.84 -27.15
C ILE A 134 2.96 -22.85 -28.26
N CYS A 135 4.02 -23.16 -29.00
CA CYS A 135 4.04 -24.15 -30.07
C CYS A 135 5.35 -24.94 -30.04
N THR A 136 5.49 -25.91 -30.93
CA THR A 136 6.77 -26.58 -31.15
C THR A 136 7.64 -25.80 -32.13
N ILE A 137 8.97 -25.98 -32.05
CA ILE A 137 9.91 -25.37 -32.99
C ILE A 137 9.66 -25.81 -34.45
N ALA A 138 9.17 -27.04 -34.65
CA ALA A 138 8.81 -27.56 -35.98
C ALA A 138 7.60 -26.81 -36.57
N GLU A 139 6.54 -26.65 -35.79
CA GLU A 139 5.35 -25.87 -36.19
C GLU A 139 5.70 -24.40 -36.45
N LEU A 140 6.62 -23.83 -35.64
CA LEU A 140 7.11 -22.48 -35.85
C LEU A 140 7.89 -22.35 -37.17
N ALA A 141 8.71 -23.35 -37.51
CA ALA A 141 9.49 -23.37 -38.73
C ALA A 141 8.61 -23.43 -39.99
N GLU A 142 7.57 -24.27 -39.98
CA GLU A 142 6.59 -24.35 -41.08
C GLU A 142 5.92 -22.99 -41.35
N TRP A 143 5.52 -22.28 -40.29
CA TRP A 143 4.99 -20.93 -40.43
C TRP A 143 6.06 -19.96 -40.95
N ALA A 144 7.27 -19.99 -40.39
CA ALA A 144 8.33 -19.04 -40.71
C ALA A 144 8.83 -19.11 -42.16
N ASP A 145 8.70 -20.26 -42.82
CA ASP A 145 9.03 -20.43 -44.24
C ASP A 145 8.05 -19.69 -45.17
N THR A 146 6.82 -19.44 -44.72
CA THR A 146 5.80 -18.68 -45.47
C THR A 146 5.59 -17.26 -44.96
N ALA A 147 5.98 -16.98 -43.70
CA ALA A 147 5.90 -15.66 -43.10
C ALA A 147 6.78 -14.65 -43.82
N THR A 148 6.35 -13.40 -43.90
CA THR A 148 7.16 -12.26 -44.35
C THR A 148 8.16 -11.83 -43.28
N THR A 149 9.18 -11.08 -43.67
CA THR A 149 10.15 -10.51 -42.70
C THR A 149 9.47 -9.55 -41.71
N ALA A 150 8.42 -8.84 -42.15
CA ALA A 150 7.66 -7.95 -41.30
C ALA A 150 6.86 -8.72 -40.23
N GLU A 151 6.28 -9.87 -40.58
CA GLU A 151 5.57 -10.72 -39.62
C GLU A 151 6.51 -11.33 -38.58
N LEU A 152 7.69 -11.80 -38.99
CA LEU A 152 8.72 -12.31 -38.07
C LEU A 152 9.20 -11.23 -37.10
N ALA A 153 9.39 -10.00 -37.57
CA ALA A 153 9.85 -8.88 -36.73
C ALA A 153 8.81 -8.43 -35.68
N ARG A 154 7.52 -8.78 -35.87
CA ARG A 154 6.42 -8.43 -34.94
C ARG A 154 6.31 -9.37 -33.74
N VAL A 155 7.06 -10.46 -33.74
CA VAL A 155 7.03 -11.46 -32.67
C VAL A 155 8.40 -11.65 -32.05
N ARG A 156 8.39 -11.86 -30.74
CA ARG A 156 9.54 -12.29 -29.96
C ARG A 156 9.30 -13.69 -29.43
N GLY A 157 10.35 -14.48 -29.36
CA GLY A 157 10.26 -15.86 -28.92
C GLY A 157 11.34 -16.25 -27.93
N ALA A 158 10.98 -17.16 -27.03
CA ALA A 158 11.90 -17.87 -26.15
C ALA A 158 11.72 -19.37 -26.37
N ARG A 159 12.83 -20.11 -26.45
CA ARG A 159 12.84 -21.56 -26.71
C ARG A 159 13.37 -22.31 -25.49
N THR A 160 12.74 -23.45 -25.18
CA THR A 160 13.27 -24.45 -24.26
C THR A 160 13.03 -25.85 -24.85
N GLY A 161 14.10 -26.57 -25.16
CA GLY A 161 14.01 -27.83 -25.89
C GLY A 161 13.28 -27.67 -27.23
N ASP A 162 12.16 -28.37 -27.39
CA ASP A 162 11.33 -28.29 -28.59
C ASP A 162 10.17 -27.30 -28.49
N ARG A 163 9.92 -26.70 -27.32
CA ARG A 163 8.84 -25.75 -27.08
C ARG A 163 9.32 -24.33 -27.32
N VAL A 164 8.49 -23.53 -27.98
CA VAL A 164 8.72 -22.11 -28.20
C VAL A 164 7.52 -21.32 -27.69
N ALA A 165 7.77 -20.40 -26.77
CA ALA A 165 6.82 -19.40 -26.33
C ALA A 165 7.00 -18.13 -27.18
N LEU A 166 5.91 -17.59 -27.71
CA LEU A 166 5.89 -16.37 -28.50
C LEU A 166 5.02 -15.30 -27.86
N THR A 167 5.46 -14.06 -27.97
CA THR A 167 4.72 -12.85 -27.60
C THR A 167 4.83 -11.82 -28.71
N GLY A 168 3.80 -11.02 -28.95
CA GLY A 168 3.86 -9.95 -29.96
C GLY A 168 2.50 -9.32 -30.25
N GLU A 169 2.51 -8.25 -31.04
CA GLU A 169 1.29 -7.53 -31.41
C GLU A 169 0.39 -8.35 -32.36
N GLN A 170 1.02 -9.16 -33.22
CA GLN A 170 0.33 -10.03 -34.16
C GLN A 170 0.93 -11.43 -34.11
N LEU A 171 0.24 -12.33 -33.42
CA LEU A 171 0.66 -13.71 -33.28
C LEU A 171 0.46 -14.50 -34.58
N PRO A 172 1.32 -15.48 -34.89
CA PRO A 172 1.19 -16.29 -36.08
C PRO A 172 -0.03 -17.21 -36.03
N THR A 173 -0.50 -17.61 -37.22
CA THR A 173 -1.60 -18.58 -37.37
C THR A 173 -1.05 -20.00 -37.39
N ILE A 174 -0.63 -20.49 -36.23
CA ILE A 174 -0.18 -21.87 -36.04
C ILE A 174 -1.36 -22.68 -35.46
N LEU A 175 -1.83 -23.69 -36.20
CA LEU A 175 -3.09 -24.40 -35.89
C LEU A 175 -3.06 -25.14 -34.55
N ARG A 176 -1.92 -25.77 -34.22
CA ARG A 176 -1.77 -26.61 -33.02
C ARG A 176 -1.19 -25.84 -31.83
N ALA A 177 -0.96 -24.53 -31.98
CA ALA A 177 -0.42 -23.71 -30.92
C ALA A 177 -1.45 -23.51 -29.80
N LYS A 178 -1.00 -23.65 -28.55
CA LYS A 178 -1.78 -23.27 -27.38
C LYS A 178 -1.72 -21.74 -27.25
N ARG A 179 -2.87 -21.08 -27.30
CA ARG A 179 -2.98 -19.62 -27.23
C ARG A 179 -3.25 -19.16 -25.80
N PHE A 180 -2.60 -18.09 -25.41
CA PHE A 180 -2.70 -17.49 -24.09
C PHE A 180 -3.09 -16.02 -24.19
N TRP A 181 -3.78 -15.52 -23.19
CA TRP A 181 -4.12 -14.11 -22.99
C TRP A 181 -3.41 -13.57 -21.74
N GLY A 182 -3.17 -12.26 -21.71
CA GLY A 182 -2.50 -11.58 -20.60
C GLY A 182 -1.30 -10.75 -21.04
N ARG A 183 -0.50 -10.30 -20.07
CA ARG A 183 0.66 -9.42 -20.32
C ARG A 183 1.89 -9.86 -19.54
N ASP A 184 1.72 -10.02 -18.22
CA ASP A 184 2.78 -10.44 -17.30
C ASP A 184 2.55 -11.86 -16.79
N VAL A 185 1.27 -12.22 -16.66
CA VAL A 185 0.76 -13.57 -16.42
C VAL A 185 -0.09 -13.95 -17.64
N PHE A 186 0.22 -15.09 -18.23
CA PHE A 186 -0.41 -15.64 -19.42
C PHE A 186 -1.25 -16.87 -19.04
N VAL A 187 -2.52 -16.86 -19.43
CA VAL A 187 -3.48 -17.94 -19.15
C VAL A 187 -4.09 -18.41 -20.47
N PRO A 188 -4.37 -19.71 -20.66
CA PRO A 188 -4.98 -20.22 -21.88
C PRO A 188 -6.29 -19.51 -22.21
N VAL A 189 -6.51 -19.23 -23.49
CA VAL A 189 -7.77 -18.65 -23.95
C VAL A 189 -8.94 -19.58 -23.60
N GLY A 190 -9.99 -19.02 -22.99
CA GLY A 190 -11.14 -19.78 -22.49
C GLY A 190 -10.97 -20.32 -21.06
N PHE A 191 -9.89 -19.93 -20.37
CA PHE A 191 -9.61 -20.28 -18.98
C PHE A 191 -9.32 -19.05 -18.13
N ARG A 192 -9.46 -19.22 -16.81
CA ARG A 192 -9.06 -18.24 -15.78
C ARG A 192 -8.33 -18.93 -14.61
N PRO A 193 -7.48 -18.21 -13.88
CA PRO A 193 -6.97 -18.68 -12.59
C PRO A 193 -8.10 -18.82 -11.57
N GLU A 194 -7.99 -19.81 -10.69
CA GLU A 194 -8.87 -20.01 -9.53
C GLU A 194 -7.99 -20.30 -8.31
N PRO A 195 -8.05 -19.48 -7.24
CA PRO A 195 -8.93 -18.32 -7.07
C PRO A 195 -8.63 -17.17 -8.06
N ASP A 196 -9.66 -16.37 -8.36
CA ASP A 196 -9.54 -15.18 -9.22
C ASP A 196 -8.80 -14.07 -8.47
N LEU A 197 -7.46 -14.14 -8.52
CA LEU A 197 -6.55 -13.24 -7.84
C LEU A 197 -6.01 -12.17 -8.80
N PRO A 198 -5.71 -10.96 -8.28
CA PRO A 198 -5.04 -9.95 -9.08
C PRO A 198 -3.66 -10.42 -9.54
N THR A 199 -3.21 -9.95 -10.70
CA THR A 199 -1.92 -10.32 -11.31
C THR A 199 -0.74 -10.21 -10.35
N SER A 200 -0.70 -9.19 -9.49
CA SER A 200 0.36 -9.01 -8.49
C SER A 200 0.40 -10.12 -7.45
N ALA A 201 -0.76 -10.64 -7.03
CA ALA A 201 -0.86 -11.74 -6.08
C ALA A 201 -0.45 -13.06 -6.74
N LEU A 202 -0.82 -13.28 -8.02
CA LEU A 202 -0.37 -14.46 -8.77
C LEU A 202 1.15 -14.49 -8.92
N LEU A 203 1.76 -13.37 -9.32
CA LEU A 203 3.22 -13.26 -9.44
C LEU A 203 3.93 -13.48 -8.09
N ALA A 204 3.39 -12.91 -7.00
CA ALA A 204 3.95 -13.12 -5.67
C ALA A 204 3.83 -14.58 -5.20
N ALA A 205 2.69 -15.22 -5.47
CA ALA A 205 2.43 -16.61 -5.08
C ALA A 205 3.38 -17.60 -5.81
N THR A 206 3.77 -17.30 -7.04
CA THR A 206 4.73 -18.11 -7.81
C THR A 206 6.19 -17.70 -7.65
N GLY A 207 6.47 -16.68 -6.83
CA GLY A 207 7.82 -16.12 -6.68
C GLY A 207 8.36 -15.47 -7.96
N THR A 208 7.49 -15.13 -8.91
CA THR A 208 7.86 -14.56 -10.20
C THR A 208 8.20 -13.08 -10.05
N THR A 209 9.34 -12.69 -10.61
CA THR A 209 9.84 -11.32 -10.55
C THR A 209 9.33 -10.48 -11.72
N PRO A 210 9.43 -9.14 -11.66
CA PRO A 210 9.09 -8.26 -12.80
C PRO A 210 9.92 -8.50 -14.07
N LYS A 211 11.01 -9.26 -13.99
CA LYS A 211 11.90 -9.60 -15.12
C LYS A 211 11.50 -10.90 -15.81
N GLU A 212 10.41 -11.51 -15.39
CA GLU A 212 9.93 -12.79 -15.89
C GLU A 212 8.49 -12.66 -16.40
N PHE A 213 8.12 -13.60 -17.25
CA PHE A 213 6.74 -13.89 -17.61
C PHE A 213 6.32 -15.19 -16.95
N LEU A 214 5.06 -15.23 -16.49
CA LEU A 214 4.44 -16.43 -15.93
C LEU A 214 3.43 -16.98 -16.93
N PHE A 215 3.57 -18.24 -17.33
CA PHE A 215 2.57 -18.97 -18.09
C PHE A 215 1.90 -19.98 -17.17
N LEU A 216 0.60 -19.81 -16.92
CA LEU A 216 -0.20 -20.73 -16.13
C LEU A 216 -1.01 -21.62 -17.04
N ASP A 217 -1.07 -22.92 -16.79
CA ASP A 217 -2.06 -23.78 -17.41
C ASP A 217 -2.54 -24.89 -16.48
N GLU A 218 -3.35 -25.82 -17.00
CA GLU A 218 -3.89 -26.94 -16.25
C GLU A 218 -2.81 -27.87 -15.67
N THR A 219 -1.58 -27.82 -16.18
CA THR A 219 -0.45 -28.67 -15.73
C THR A 219 0.44 -27.97 -14.72
N GLY A 220 0.43 -26.64 -14.65
CA GLY A 220 1.19 -25.88 -13.67
C GLY A 220 1.59 -24.49 -14.13
N ALA A 221 2.76 -24.06 -13.68
CA ALA A 221 3.32 -22.74 -13.89
C ALA A 221 4.70 -22.84 -14.55
N ASP A 222 4.84 -22.26 -15.73
CA ASP A 222 6.11 -22.08 -16.44
C ASP A 222 6.59 -20.62 -16.26
N VAL A 223 7.80 -20.42 -15.73
CA VAL A 223 8.41 -19.09 -15.57
C VAL A 223 9.49 -18.92 -16.63
N ILE A 224 9.38 -17.86 -17.44
CA ILE A 224 10.30 -17.59 -18.54
C ILE A 224 10.90 -16.19 -18.36
N PRO A 225 12.24 -16.04 -18.29
CA PRO A 225 12.87 -14.73 -18.24
C PRO A 225 12.51 -13.88 -19.47
N ARG A 226 12.15 -12.61 -19.26
CA ARG A 226 11.85 -11.68 -20.37
C ARG A 226 13.03 -11.49 -21.30
N ALA A 227 14.24 -11.55 -20.76
CA ALA A 227 15.48 -11.47 -21.54
C ALA A 227 15.67 -12.66 -22.50
N ALA A 228 14.96 -13.77 -22.30
CA ALA A 228 14.99 -14.90 -23.24
C ALA A 228 14.11 -14.66 -24.49
N PHE A 229 13.23 -13.65 -24.47
CA PHE A 229 12.35 -13.33 -25.60
C PHE A 229 13.05 -12.39 -26.58
N GLU A 230 13.69 -12.98 -27.58
CA GLU A 230 14.42 -12.26 -28.62
C GLU A 230 13.61 -12.17 -29.93
N PRO A 231 13.90 -11.19 -30.81
CA PRO A 231 13.30 -11.13 -32.14
C PRO A 231 13.55 -12.42 -32.93
N LEU A 232 12.54 -12.91 -33.64
CA LEU A 232 12.68 -14.12 -34.45
C LEU A 232 13.45 -13.85 -35.74
N THR A 233 14.32 -14.79 -36.11
CA THR A 233 14.95 -14.84 -37.44
C THR A 233 14.75 -16.21 -38.05
N ARG A 234 14.58 -16.30 -39.37
CA ARG A 234 14.49 -17.60 -40.07
C ARG A 234 15.71 -18.47 -39.83
N ALA A 235 16.90 -17.87 -39.80
CA ALA A 235 18.15 -18.57 -39.51
C ALA A 235 18.14 -19.19 -38.11
N GLY A 236 17.74 -18.43 -37.09
CA GLY A 236 17.64 -18.92 -35.72
C GLY A 236 16.60 -20.03 -35.56
N ILE A 237 15.46 -19.92 -36.25
CA ILE A 237 14.43 -20.97 -36.23
C ILE A 237 14.94 -22.27 -36.87
N ARG A 238 15.60 -22.19 -38.04
CA ARG A 238 16.17 -23.36 -38.73
C ARG A 238 17.28 -24.03 -37.94
N LEU A 239 18.14 -23.24 -37.30
CA LEU A 239 19.14 -23.75 -36.38
C LEU A 239 18.46 -24.52 -35.25
N GLY A 240 17.40 -23.95 -34.66
CA GLY A 240 16.67 -24.59 -33.58
C GLY A 240 15.96 -25.90 -33.96
N VAL A 241 15.55 -26.09 -35.21
CA VAL A 241 15.06 -27.38 -35.70
C VAL A 241 16.18 -28.41 -35.82
N SER A 242 17.40 -27.97 -36.15
CA SER A 242 18.56 -28.85 -36.36
C SER A 242 19.18 -29.34 -35.05
N GLU A 243 19.01 -28.59 -33.96
CA GLU A 243 19.48 -28.91 -32.61
C GLU A 243 18.47 -29.74 -31.79
N ARG A 244 17.49 -30.36 -32.44
CA ARG A 244 16.43 -31.11 -31.76
C ARG A 244 16.88 -32.50 -31.31
#